data_AF-A0A7W1NUX2-F1
#
_entry.id   AF-A0A7W1NUX2-F1
#
_cell.length_a   1.000
_cell.length_b   1.000
_cell.length_c   1.000
_cell.angle_alpha   90.00
_cell.angle_beta   90.00
_cell.angle_gamma   90.00
#
_symmetry.space_group_name_H-M   'P 1'
#
loop_
_entity.id
_entity.type
_entity.pdbx_description
1 polymer ?
#
loop_
_entity_poly.entity_id
_entity_poly.type
_entity_poly.pdbx_seq_one_letter_code
_entity_poly.pdbx_strand_id
1 'polypeptide(L)'
;LIVAVHHNALPVGSPWLDDYMRITNGEALHQILLKAKDRLRGVFFGHVHQNIQMLQDGILYTSASSSWNQFNSWPESSETVPDGENPGFNVVSVSNTQTFIRRWNFKVE
;
A
#
# COMPACT_ATOMS: atom_id res chain seq x y z
N LEU A 1 5.24 16.22 0.83
CA LEU A 1 6.07 15.16 0.21
C LEU A 1 5.19 13.95 -0.04
N ILE A 2 5.18 13.44 -1.27
CA ILE A 2 4.55 12.18 -1.64
C ILE A 2 5.67 11.23 -2.05
N VAL A 3 5.61 9.99 -1.58
CA VAL A 3 6.53 8.93 -2.00
C VAL A 3 5.70 7.83 -2.62
N ALA A 4 6.04 7.41 -3.83
CA ALA A 4 5.35 6.33 -4.53
C ALA A 4 6.38 5.28 -4.96
N VAL A 5 6.12 4.03 -4.61
CA VAL A 5 6.97 2.87 -4.94
C VAL A 5 6.07 1.72 -5.41
N HIS A 6 6.62 0.69 -6.05
CA HIS A 6 5.79 -0.47 -6.43
C HIS A 6 5.57 -1.42 -5.25
N HIS A 7 6.66 -1.97 -4.70
CA HIS A 7 6.61 -2.94 -3.60
C HIS A 7 6.41 -2.24 -2.24
N ASN A 8 5.76 -2.92 -1.30
CA ASN A 8 5.61 -2.43 0.07
C ASN A 8 6.97 -2.33 0.76
N ALA A 9 7.18 -1.23 1.49
CA ALA A 9 8.41 -1.02 2.28
C ALA A 9 8.36 -1.75 3.62
N LEU A 10 7.19 -1.84 4.22
CA LEU A 10 6.97 -2.47 5.52
C LEU A 10 6.09 -3.71 5.37
N PRO A 11 6.15 -4.66 6.32
CA PRO A 11 5.26 -5.81 6.35
C PRO A 11 3.79 -5.39 6.34
N VAL A 12 2.98 -6.00 5.48
CA VAL A 12 1.55 -5.69 5.30
C VAL A 12 0.63 -6.74 5.95
N GLY A 13 1.19 -7.72 6.66
CA GLY A 13 0.42 -8.76 7.34
C GLY A 13 0.10 -9.97 6.44
N SER A 14 0.86 -10.12 5.35
CA SER A 14 0.78 -11.26 4.42
C SER A 14 2.16 -11.92 4.39
N PRO A 15 2.35 -13.04 5.11
CA PRO A 15 3.66 -13.73 5.20
C PRO A 15 4.33 -13.93 3.85
N TRP A 16 3.56 -14.35 2.83
CA TRP A 16 4.08 -14.51 1.48
C TRP A 16 4.67 -13.22 0.89
N LEU A 17 3.97 -12.09 1.04
CA LEU A 17 4.46 -10.79 0.53
C LEU A 17 5.61 -10.26 1.39
N ASP A 18 5.50 -10.42 2.70
CA ASP A 18 6.40 -9.83 3.69
C ASP A 18 7.76 -10.53 3.71
N ASP A 19 7.79 -11.85 3.52
CA ASP A 19 9.03 -12.63 3.52
C ASP A 19 9.74 -12.62 2.17
N TYR A 20 8.98 -12.56 1.06
CA TYR A 20 9.55 -12.85 -0.26
C TYR A 20 9.46 -11.71 -1.28
N MET A 21 8.55 -10.74 -1.13
CA MET A 21 8.21 -9.81 -2.22
C MET A 21 8.25 -8.33 -1.85
N ARG A 22 8.64 -7.98 -0.62
CA ARG A 22 8.81 -6.59 -0.19
C ARG A 22 10.12 -5.96 -0.67
N ILE A 23 10.24 -4.64 -0.50
CA ILE A 23 11.54 -3.95 -0.67
C ILE A 23 12.53 -4.52 0.34
N THR A 24 13.66 -5.05 -0.15
CA THR A 24 14.65 -5.78 0.67
C THR A 24 15.29 -4.95 1.77
N ASN A 25 15.41 -3.64 1.59
CA ASN A 25 15.88 -2.67 2.58
C ASN A 25 14.77 -1.70 3.01
N GLY A 26 13.53 -2.16 3.05
CA GLY A 26 12.35 -1.35 3.33
C GLY A 26 12.37 -0.66 4.70
N GLU A 27 12.97 -1.27 5.72
CA GLU A 27 13.20 -0.65 7.03
C GLU A 27 14.14 0.55 6.92
N ALA A 28 15.20 0.46 6.11
CA ALA A 28 16.11 1.58 5.90
C ALA A 28 15.41 2.74 5.18
N LEU A 29 14.55 2.43 4.20
CA LEU A 29 13.67 3.42 3.58
C LEU A 29 12.76 4.06 4.63
N HIS A 30 12.11 3.27 5.48
CA HIS A 30 11.27 3.78 6.57
C HIS A 30 12.02 4.73 7.50
N GLN A 31 13.25 4.38 7.91
CA GLN A 31 14.08 5.24 8.76
C GLN A 31 14.42 6.59 8.10
N ILE A 32 14.61 6.61 6.79
CA ILE A 32 14.81 7.87 6.04
C ILE A 32 13.51 8.68 6.01
N LEU A 33 12.38 8.02 5.77
CA LEU A 33 11.06 8.65 5.74
C LEU A 33 10.66 9.23 7.10
N LEU A 34 11.04 8.58 8.20
CA LEU A 34 10.80 9.04 9.56
C LEU A 34 11.39 10.44 9.81
N LYS A 35 12.57 10.74 9.26
CA LYS A 35 13.20 12.07 9.32
C LYS A 35 12.40 13.16 8.59
N ALA A 36 11.50 12.76 7.69
CA ALA A 36 10.65 13.63 6.90
C ALA A 36 9.16 13.53 7.26
N LYS A 37 8.81 12.86 8.38
CA LYS A 37 7.41 12.52 8.73
C LYS A 37 6.47 13.73 8.73
N ASP A 38 6.92 14.88 9.25
CA ASP A 38 6.06 16.06 9.40
C ASP A 38 5.67 16.72 8.06
N ARG A 39 6.46 16.46 7.01
CA ARG A 39 6.18 16.92 5.64
C ARG A 39 5.68 15.81 4.72
N LEU A 40 5.62 14.56 5.20
CA LEU A 40 5.08 13.44 4.45
C LEU A 40 3.56 13.54 4.39
N ARG A 41 3.02 13.30 3.20
CA ARG A 41 1.59 13.34 2.90
C ARG A 41 1.03 11.96 2.57
N GLY A 42 1.90 10.95 2.58
CA GLY A 42 1.60 9.55 2.34
C GLY A 42 2.74 8.85 1.58
N VAL A 43 2.88 7.55 1.84
CA VAL A 43 3.69 6.62 1.07
C VAL A 43 2.73 5.69 0.34
N PHE A 44 2.78 5.69 -0.98
CA PHE A 44 1.85 5.00 -1.85
C PHE A 44 2.53 3.82 -2.49
N PHE A 45 1.87 2.66 -2.51
CA PHE A 45 2.42 1.46 -3.12
C PHE A 45 1.37 0.64 -3.87
N GLY A 46 1.82 -0.32 -4.64
CA GLY A 46 0.99 -1.30 -5.35
C GLY A 46 1.39 -2.68 -4.91
N HIS A 47 1.57 -3.58 -5.88
CA HIS A 47 2.11 -4.94 -5.72
C HIS A 47 1.22 -5.92 -4.93
N VAL A 48 0.58 -5.47 -3.86
CA VAL A 48 -0.19 -6.30 -2.92
C VAL A 48 -1.60 -6.63 -3.40
N HIS A 49 -2.06 -6.04 -4.52
CA HIS A 49 -3.39 -6.27 -5.11
C HIS A 49 -4.55 -6.17 -4.09
N GLN A 50 -4.38 -5.27 -3.11
CA GLN A 50 -5.30 -5.03 -2.02
C GLN A 50 -5.29 -3.54 -1.67
N ASN A 51 -6.40 -3.09 -1.09
CA ASN A 51 -6.51 -1.74 -0.55
C ASN A 51 -6.04 -1.70 0.92
N ILE A 52 -4.75 -1.51 1.13
CA ILE A 52 -4.14 -1.48 2.47
C ILE A 52 -3.98 -0.03 2.92
N GLN A 53 -4.22 0.21 4.21
CA GLN A 53 -3.84 1.43 4.92
C GLN A 53 -3.15 1.04 6.20
N MET A 54 -1.93 1.52 6.38
CA MET A 54 -1.15 1.33 7.58
C MET A 54 -0.67 2.68 8.10
N LEU A 55 -0.71 2.83 9.41
CA LEU A 55 -0.08 3.93 10.11
C LEU A 55 1.09 3.37 10.92
N GLN A 56 2.31 3.73 10.54
CA GLN A 56 3.52 3.33 11.24
C GLN A 56 4.30 4.59 11.61
N ASP A 57 4.55 4.80 12.92
CA ASP A 57 5.32 5.94 13.44
C ASP A 57 4.81 7.32 12.96
N GLY A 58 3.49 7.43 12.77
CA GLY A 58 2.82 8.63 12.28
C GLY A 58 2.87 8.83 10.75
N ILE A 59 3.43 7.87 10.00
CA ILE A 59 3.47 7.90 8.53
C ILE A 59 2.36 7.00 7.97
N LEU A 60 1.54 7.57 7.08
CA LEU A 60 0.54 6.84 6.32
C LEU A 60 1.20 6.08 5.16
N TYR A 61 1.05 4.77 5.14
CA TYR A 61 1.32 3.89 4.00
C TYR A 61 -0.01 3.41 3.42
N THR A 62 -0.20 3.50 2.12
CA THR A 62 -1.44 3.07 1.48
C THR A 62 -1.18 2.41 0.13
N SER A 63 -1.92 1.35 -0.17
CA SER A 63 -1.92 0.74 -1.50
C SER A 63 -3.21 0.94 -2.26
N ALA A 64 -3.13 0.76 -3.57
CA ALA A 64 -4.27 0.64 -4.46
C ALA A 64 -4.56 -0.84 -4.78
N SER A 65 -5.82 -1.16 -5.01
CA SER A 65 -6.19 -2.39 -5.72
C SER A 65 -5.53 -2.45 -7.10
N SER A 66 -5.34 -3.66 -7.60
CA SER A 66 -4.85 -3.90 -8.95
C SER A 66 -5.94 -3.56 -9.96
N SER A 67 -5.53 -3.18 -11.17
CA SER A 67 -6.42 -2.98 -12.31
C SER A 67 -6.86 -4.29 -12.97
N TRP A 68 -6.52 -5.46 -12.41
CA TRP A 68 -6.82 -6.76 -13.00
C TRP A 68 -7.41 -7.78 -12.03
N ASN A 69 -6.60 -8.34 -11.12
CA ASN A 69 -7.04 -9.36 -10.18
C ASN A 69 -6.69 -8.95 -8.76
N GLN A 70 -7.50 -9.38 -7.80
CA GLN A 70 -7.19 -9.18 -6.39
C GLN A 70 -6.83 -10.53 -5.76
N PHE A 71 -6.03 -10.46 -4.70
CA PHE A 71 -5.80 -11.60 -3.84
C PHE A 71 -5.83 -11.15 -2.39
N ASN A 72 -6.13 -12.06 -1.49
CA ASN A 72 -6.21 -11.79 -0.07
C ASN A 72 -5.23 -12.67 0.71
N SER A 73 -4.82 -12.19 1.86
CA SER A 73 -4.05 -12.96 2.82
C SER A 73 -4.53 -12.56 4.21
N TRP A 74 -4.93 -13.55 4.99
CA TRP A 74 -5.33 -13.36 6.37
C TRP A 74 -4.10 -13.45 7.27
N PRO A 75 -4.13 -12.84 8.48
CA PRO A 75 -3.09 -13.09 9.47
C PRO A 75 -2.84 -14.59 9.62
N GLU A 76 -1.58 -15.00 9.65
CA GLU A 76 -1.13 -16.41 9.74
C GLU A 76 -1.33 -17.26 8.47
N SER A 77 -1.88 -16.70 7.38
CA SER A 77 -1.98 -17.41 6.10
C SER A 77 -0.61 -17.52 5.43
N SER A 78 -0.17 -18.74 5.13
CA SER A 78 1.08 -18.97 4.39
C SER A 78 0.95 -18.66 2.88
N GLU A 79 -0.28 -18.55 2.38
CA GLU A 79 -0.57 -18.34 0.96
C GLU A 79 -1.54 -17.18 0.74
N THR A 80 -1.53 -16.64 -0.48
CA THR A 80 -2.55 -15.71 -0.98
C THR A 80 -3.69 -16.48 -1.62
N VAL A 81 -4.93 -16.11 -1.33
CA VAL A 81 -6.13 -16.65 -1.98
C VAL A 81 -6.69 -15.68 -3.00
N PRO A 82 -7.27 -16.14 -4.13
CA PRO A 82 -7.97 -15.24 -5.05
C PRO A 82 -9.06 -14.45 -4.34
N ASP A 83 -9.16 -13.16 -4.67
CA ASP A 83 -10.22 -12.27 -4.18
C ASP A 83 -11.05 -11.79 -5.38
N GLY A 84 -12.38 -11.90 -5.24
CA GLY A 84 -13.35 -11.58 -6.29
C GLY A 84 -13.68 -10.09 -6.39
N GLU A 85 -13.01 -9.24 -5.61
CA GLU A 85 -13.13 -7.79 -5.71
C GLU A 85 -12.82 -7.28 -7.12
N ASN A 86 -13.54 -6.22 -7.50
CA ASN A 86 -13.38 -5.62 -8.82
C ASN A 86 -11.99 -4.95 -8.95
N PRO A 87 -11.42 -4.90 -10.16
CA PRO A 87 -10.34 -4.01 -10.50
C PRO A 87 -10.55 -2.58 -9.99
N GLY A 88 -9.47 -1.91 -9.62
CA GLY A 88 -9.58 -0.53 -9.14
C GLY A 88 -8.32 0.30 -9.24
N PHE A 89 -8.46 1.55 -8.80
CA PHE A 89 -7.40 2.54 -8.69
C PHE A 89 -7.72 3.56 -7.60
N ASN A 90 -6.70 4.29 -7.16
CA ASN A 90 -6.85 5.39 -6.20
C ASN A 90 -6.65 6.75 -6.89
N VAL A 91 -7.53 7.70 -6.57
CA VAL A 91 -7.32 9.13 -6.86
C VAL A 91 -6.83 9.80 -5.58
N VAL A 92 -5.61 10.33 -5.63
CA VAL A 92 -4.98 11.03 -4.50
C VAL A 92 -4.99 12.53 -4.76
N SER A 93 -5.61 13.29 -3.86
CA SER A 93 -5.63 14.76 -3.92
C SER A 93 -4.99 15.34 -2.67
N VAL A 94 -4.07 16.29 -2.85
CA VAL A 94 -3.29 16.87 -1.75
C VAL A 94 -3.55 18.37 -1.70
N SER A 95 -4.06 18.86 -0.57
CA SER A 95 -4.19 20.29 -0.26
C SER A 95 -3.15 20.72 0.79
N ASN A 96 -3.16 21.99 1.19
CA ASN A 96 -2.28 22.46 2.26
C ASN A 96 -2.53 21.76 3.61
N THR A 97 -3.76 21.31 3.87
CA THR A 97 -4.16 20.75 5.18
C THR A 97 -4.53 19.27 5.13
N GLN A 98 -4.85 18.71 3.97
CA GLN A 98 -5.45 17.38 3.86
C GLN A 98 -4.94 16.57 2.68
N THR A 99 -4.71 15.27 2.88
CA THR A 99 -4.53 14.30 1.80
C THR A 99 -5.80 13.47 1.70
N PHE A 100 -6.44 13.47 0.53
CA PHE A 100 -7.59 12.64 0.22
C PHE A 100 -7.16 11.46 -0.62
N ILE A 101 -7.65 10.27 -0.28
CA ILE A 101 -7.45 9.04 -1.04
C ILE A 101 -8.84 8.51 -1.36
N ARG A 102 -9.25 8.59 -2.62
CA ARG A 102 -10.54 8.08 -3.09
C ARG A 102 -10.30 6.80 -3.88
N ARG A 103 -10.92 5.72 -3.44
CA ARG A 103 -10.83 4.42 -4.10
C ARG A 103 -11.94 4.27 -5.11
N TRP A 104 -11.58 3.80 -6.29
CA TRP A 104 -12.51 3.55 -7.38
C TRP A 104 -12.35 2.12 -7.84
N ASN A 105 -13.47 1.44 -8.02
CA ASN A 105 -13.51 0.13 -8.62
C ASN A 105 -14.26 0.23 -9.95
N PHE A 106 -13.90 -0.60 -10.92
CA PHE A 106 -14.52 -0.66 -12.24
C PHE A 106 -14.73 -2.11 -12.65
N LYS A 107 -15.75 -2.32 -13.49
CA LYS A 107 -15.98 -3.62 -14.13
C LYS A 107 -15.26 -3.63 -15.47
N VAL A 108 -14.67 -4.77 -15.80
CA VAL A 108 -14.12 -5.03 -17.14
C VAL A 108 -15.21 -5.80 -17.88
N GLU A 109 -15.73 -5.20 -18.95
CA GLU A 109 -16.68 -5.82 -19.87
C GLU A 109 -15.95 -6.66 -20.93
#